data_AF-A0A7W1ECM6-F1
#
_entry.id   AF-A0A7W1ECM6-F1
#
_cell.length_a   1.000
_cell.length_b   1.000
_cell.length_c   1.000
_cell.angle_alpha   90.00
_cell.angle_beta   90.00
_cell.angle_gamma   90.00
#
_symmetry.space_group_name_H-M   'P 1'
#
loop_
_entity.id
_entity.type
_entity.pdbx_description
1 polymer ?
#
loop_
_entity_poly.entity_id
_entity_poly.type
_entity_poly.pdbx_seq_one_letter_code
_entity_poly.pdbx_strand_id
1 'polypeptide(L)'
;AVGHVGFFPARALRLGCPCAGCVEEMSGQPLLDPVSVPDDIKPGAVELVGAYGLRVRWSDGHGTGIYTFERLLRECPCSRCAGAG
;
A
#
# COMPACT_ATOMS: atom_id res chain seq x y z
N ALA A 1 5.53 2.56 16.38
CA ALA A 1 6.50 1.98 17.32
C ALA A 1 7.91 2.18 16.78
N VAL A 2 8.81 2.79 17.54
CA VAL A 2 10.21 2.99 17.12
C VAL A 2 10.86 1.61 16.89
N GLY A 3 11.59 1.46 15.79
CA GLY A 3 12.28 0.21 15.43
C GLY A 3 11.39 -0.91 14.88
N HIS A 4 10.12 -0.64 14.54
CA HIS A 4 9.26 -1.62 13.89
C HIS A 4 9.60 -1.78 12.40
N VAL A 5 9.80 -3.02 11.95
CA VAL A 5 9.97 -3.37 10.54
C VAL A 5 8.77 -4.23 10.11
N GLY A 6 8.08 -3.80 9.05
CA GLY A 6 6.98 -4.53 8.44
C GLY A 6 7.39 -5.09 7.07
N PHE A 7 6.98 -6.33 6.77
CA PHE A 7 7.18 -6.94 5.46
C PHE A 7 5.84 -7.00 4.72
N PHE A 8 5.81 -6.40 3.53
CA PHE A 8 4.62 -6.35 2.68
C PHE A 8 4.92 -7.04 1.34
N PRO A 9 4.17 -8.10 0.97
CA PRO A 9 4.26 -8.63 -0.38
C PRO A 9 3.89 -7.56 -1.40
N ALA A 10 4.70 -7.39 -2.45
CA ALA A 10 4.51 -6.32 -3.44
C ALA A 10 3.09 -6.29 -4.01
N ARG A 11 2.56 -7.45 -4.41
CA ARG A 11 1.21 -7.58 -4.93
C ARG A 11 0.14 -7.21 -3.91
N ALA A 12 0.29 -7.64 -2.66
CA ALA A 12 -0.66 -7.31 -1.60
C ALA A 12 -0.70 -5.80 -1.34
N LEU A 13 0.47 -5.15 -1.29
CA LEU A 13 0.56 -3.71 -1.13
C LEU A 13 -0.06 -2.97 -2.32
N ARG A 14 0.18 -3.43 -3.55
CA ARG A 14 -0.44 -2.85 -4.77
C ARG A 14 -1.95 -3.00 -4.79
N LEU A 15 -2.48 -4.14 -4.34
CA LEU A 15 -3.93 -4.36 -4.24
C LEU A 15 -4.57 -3.43 -3.21
N GLY A 16 -3.82 -3.02 -2.18
CA GLY A 16 -4.23 -2.00 -1.21
C GLY A 16 -3.97 -0.56 -1.64
N CYS A 17 -3.72 -0.28 -2.93
CA CYS A 17 -3.37 1.07 -3.39
C CYS A 17 -4.48 2.10 -3.06
N PRO A 18 -4.17 3.19 -2.33
CA PRO A 18 -5.18 4.15 -1.86
C PRO A 18 -5.47 5.29 -2.85
N CYS A 19 -5.03 5.20 -4.11
CA CYS A 19 -5.29 6.28 -5.07
C CYS A 19 -6.74 6.27 -5.57
N ALA A 20 -7.23 7.42 -6.03
CA ALA A 20 -8.58 7.58 -6.58
C ALA A 20 -8.89 6.65 -7.78
N GLY A 21 -7.88 6.08 -8.43
CA GLY A 21 -8.07 5.07 -9.48
C GLY A 21 -8.25 3.64 -8.97
N CYS A 22 -7.97 3.38 -7.70
CA CYS A 22 -8.02 2.05 -7.08
C CYS A 22 -9.06 1.95 -5.95
N VAL A 23 -9.44 3.08 -5.35
CA VAL A 23 -10.44 3.16 -4.28
C VAL A 23 -11.35 4.36 -4.51
N GLU A 24 -12.62 4.21 -4.18
CA GLU A 24 -13.58 5.31 -4.20
C GLU A 24 -13.40 6.17 -2.93
N GLU A 25 -13.30 7.48 -3.10
CA GLU A 25 -12.83 8.40 -2.05
C GLU A 25 -13.78 8.50 -0.84
N MET A 26 -15.10 8.43 -1.07
CA MET A 26 -16.10 8.67 -0.02
C MET A 26 -16.42 7.43 0.80
N SER A 27 -16.51 6.28 0.15
CA SER A 27 -16.90 5.00 0.73
C SER A 27 -15.71 4.14 1.12
N GLY A 28 -14.53 4.42 0.56
CA GLY A 28 -13.35 3.56 0.72
C GLY A 28 -13.47 2.21 0.01
N GLN A 29 -14.49 2.02 -0.84
CA GLN A 29 -14.68 0.75 -1.54
C GLN A 29 -13.62 0.56 -2.63
N PRO A 30 -13.05 -0.66 -2.76
CA PRO A 30 -12.08 -0.94 -3.80
C PRO A 30 -12.73 -0.86 -5.19
N LEU A 31 -12.14 -0.07 -6.07
CA LEU A 31 -12.45 0.00 -7.51
C LEU A 31 -11.53 -0.90 -8.33
N LEU A 32 -10.36 -1.23 -7.79
CA LEU A 32 -9.37 -2.08 -8.41
C LEU A 32 -9.87 -3.52 -8.54
N ASP A 33 -9.93 -4.04 -9.76
CA ASP A 33 -10.12 -5.47 -10.02
C ASP A 33 -8.82 -6.23 -9.68
N PRO A 34 -8.83 -7.17 -8.70
CA PRO A 34 -7.64 -7.95 -8.35
C PRO A 34 -7.04 -8.75 -9.49
N VAL A 35 -7.83 -9.15 -10.49
CA VAL A 35 -7.35 -9.90 -11.67
C VAL A 35 -6.48 -9.02 -12.57
N SER A 36 -6.69 -7.70 -12.55
CA SER A 36 -5.90 -6.75 -13.34
C SER A 36 -4.48 -6.52 -12.81
N VAL A 37 -4.19 -6.95 -11.58
CA VAL A 37 -2.85 -6.80 -10.97
C VAL A 37 -2.00 -8.04 -11.26
N PRO A 38 -0.89 -7.91 -12.02
CA PRO A 38 -0.01 -9.03 -12.32
C PRO A 38 0.58 -9.68 -11.07
N ASP A 39 0.77 -11.00 -11.09
CA ASP A 39 1.41 -11.72 -9.98
C ASP A 39 2.87 -11.33 -9.76
N ASP A 40 3.54 -10.90 -10.83
CA ASP A 40 4.94 -10.48 -10.83
C ASP A 40 5.12 -8.96 -10.68
N ILE A 41 4.07 -8.23 -10.26
CA ILE A 41 4.11 -6.77 -10.05
C ILE A 41 5.28 -6.37 -9.15
N LYS A 42 6.05 -5.35 -9.56
CA LYS A 42 7.25 -4.89 -8.85
C LYS A 42 7.14 -3.42 -8.46
N PRO A 43 7.67 -3.04 -7.28
CA PRO A 43 7.95 -1.65 -6.99
C PRO A 43 9.16 -1.21 -7.82
N GLY A 44 8.95 -0.29 -8.77
CA GLY A 44 10.02 0.31 -9.58
C GLY A 44 10.75 1.45 -8.86
N ALA A 45 10.03 2.24 -8.05
CA ALA A 45 10.62 3.26 -7.20
C ALA A 45 9.80 3.43 -5.92
N VAL A 46 10.47 3.79 -4.83
CA VAL A 46 9.84 4.14 -3.55
C VAL A 46 10.38 5.49 -3.11
N GLU A 47 9.48 6.43 -2.90
CA GLU A 47 9.78 7.83 -2.59
C GLU A 47 9.09 8.23 -1.28
N LEU A 48 9.75 9.05 -0.46
CA LEU A 48 9.10 9.67 0.69
C LEU A 48 8.14 10.77 0.21
N VAL A 49 6.96 10.81 0.82
CA VAL A 49 6.00 11.91 0.65
C VAL A 49 5.97 12.70 1.95
N GLY A 50 6.78 13.77 1.98
CA GLY A 50 7.00 14.55 3.20
C GLY A 50 7.47 13.65 4.36
N ALA A 51 6.90 13.89 5.54
CA ALA A 51 7.19 13.12 6.75
C ALA A 51 6.10 12.09 7.11
N TYR A 52 5.12 11.85 6.24
CA TYR A 52 3.89 11.13 6.60
C TYR A 52 3.62 9.85 5.82
N GLY A 53 4.34 9.59 4.72
CA GLY A 53 4.10 8.39 3.94
C GLY A 53 5.09 8.11 2.83
N LEU A 54 4.77 7.08 2.07
CA LEU A 54 5.53 6.57 0.94
C LEU A 54 4.68 6.61 -0.33
N ARG A 55 5.32 6.94 -1.45
CA ARG A 55 4.80 6.72 -2.79
C ARG A 55 5.56 5.58 -3.43
N VAL A 56 4.84 4.65 -4.02
CA VAL A 56 5.43 3.54 -4.78
C VAL A 56 5.04 3.69 -6.23
N ARG A 57 6.03 3.72 -7.14
CA ARG A 57 5.80 3.58 -8.58
C ARG A 57 5.85 2.10 -8.93
N TRP A 58 4.81 1.59 -9.54
CA TRP A 58 4.61 0.18 -9.86
C TRP A 58 4.91 -0.10 -11.32
N SER A 59 5.28 -1.35 -11.62
CA SER A 59 5.55 -1.80 -12.99
C SER A 59 4.33 -1.80 -13.92
N ASP A 60 3.11 -1.69 -13.39
CA ASP A 60 1.85 -1.53 -14.16
C ASP A 60 1.54 -0.05 -14.47
N GLY A 61 2.46 0.87 -14.18
CA GLY A 61 2.31 2.30 -14.42
C GLY A 61 1.61 3.07 -13.29
N HIS A 62 1.08 2.41 -12.25
CA HIS A 62 0.49 3.13 -11.11
C HIS A 62 1.56 3.79 -10.25
N GLY A 63 1.28 4.97 -9.72
CA GLY A 63 2.27 5.69 -8.90
C GLY A 63 1.75 6.87 -8.10
N THR A 64 0.44 7.08 -8.07
CA THR A 64 -0.18 8.24 -7.39
C THR A 64 -0.65 7.92 -5.97
N GLY A 65 -0.73 6.64 -5.61
CA GLY A 65 -1.10 6.20 -4.27
C GLY A 65 -0.05 6.58 -3.23
N ILE A 66 -0.50 7.15 -2.11
CA ILE A 66 0.34 7.50 -0.97
C ILE A 66 -0.02 6.59 0.19
N TYR A 67 0.92 5.72 0.56
CA TYR A 67 0.81 4.84 1.71
C TYR A 67 1.29 5.59 2.95
N THR A 68 0.36 6.07 3.77
CA THR A 68 0.74 6.74 5.03
C THR A 68 1.42 5.76 5.98
N PHE A 69 2.37 6.23 6.78
CA PHE A 69 3.04 5.38 7.76
C PHE A 69 2.04 4.80 8.78
N GLU A 70 1.01 5.57 9.15
CA GLU A 70 -0.06 5.09 10.01
C GLU A 70 -0.81 3.91 9.38
N ARG A 71 -1.19 4.04 8.10
CA ARG A 71 -1.87 2.96 7.37
C ARG A 71 -1.00 1.71 7.30
N LEU A 72 0.26 1.86 6.90
CA LEU A 72 1.20 0.73 6.82
C LEU A 72 1.36 0.05 8.19
N LEU A 73 1.43 0.79 9.29
CA LEU A 73 1.51 0.21 10.63
C LEU A 73 0.23 -0.54 11.01
N ARG A 74 -0.93 0.02 10.69
CA ARG A 74 -2.25 -0.56 10.96
C ARG A 74 -2.50 -1.84 10.15
N GLU A 75 -2.09 -1.84 8.89
CA GLU A 75 -2.25 -2.96 7.95
C GLU A 75 -1.07 -3.94 7.97
N CYS A 76 -0.11 -3.74 8.89
CA CYS A 76 1.08 -4.58 8.95
C CYS A 76 0.70 -6.04 9.28
N PRO A 77 1.04 -7.02 8.42
CA PRO A 77 0.61 -8.41 8.59
C PRO A 77 1.42 -9.17 9.65
N CYS A 78 2.37 -8.52 10.32
CA CYS A 78 3.19 -9.18 11.33
C CYS A 78 2.34 -9.54 12.57
N SER A 79 2.74 -10.59 13.27
CA SER A 79 2.05 -11.05 14.49
C SER A 79 1.95 -9.98 15.58
N ARG A 80 2.90 -9.03 15.63
CA ARG A 80 2.89 -7.93 16.60
C ARG A 80 1.78 -6.91 16.32
N CYS A 81 1.43 -6.67 15.05
CA CYS A 81 0.42 -5.69 14.66
C CYS A 81 -0.96 -6.34 14.43
N ALA A 82 -0.99 -7.55 13.88
CA ALA A 82 -2.23 -8.27 13.57
C ALA A 82 -3.11 -8.57 14.80
N GLY A 83 -2.55 -8.55 16.02
CA GLY A 83 -3.28 -8.74 17.28
C GLY A 83 -3.63 -7.45 18.04
N ALA A 84 -3.34 -6.27 17.49
CA ALA A 84 -3.56 -4.97 18.14
C ALA A 84 -4.83 -4.23 17.67
N GLY A 85 -5.76 -4.96 17.02
CA GLY A 85 -7.03 -4.45 16.51
C GLY A 85 -8.18 -4.64 17.49
#